data_AF-A0A4V5MWC0-F1
#
_entry.id   AF-A0A4V5MWC0-F1
#
_cell.length_a   1.000
_cell.length_b   1.000
_cell.length_c   1.000
_cell.angle_alpha   90.00
_cell.angle_beta   90.00
_cell.angle_gamma   90.00
#
_symmetry.space_group_name_H-M   'P 1'
#
loop_
_entity.id
_entity.type
_entity.pdbx_description
1 polymer ?
#
loop_
_entity_poly.entity_id
_entity_poly.type
_entity_poly.pdbx_seq_one_letter_code
_entity_poly.pdbx_strand_id
1 'polypeptide(L)'
;MFDVDPAVRRPHDIIAPPEGRGGDRPPRPGPRAAAKWLCGSVIHPAEHTIAAAFDQAEARDRDHARDWLVLVDGAHHQIDLVQAEADRRGIGVHILIDIVHVSEYVWGAAHCFHQPGTPECEAWVACHLTTILHGQATRAVAEITAQADQGALRGTSREGADACIRYLTGHADRLHYDTALASGWPIATGPIEGACRHIIADRLAITGSRWGLDGSEAILKLRALKDNGDFEEYWRHHLAREHERLYPTPDRHDYRLTA
;
A
#
# COMPACT_ATOMS: atom_id res chain seq x y z
N MET A 1 -3.02 -4.41 6.73
CA MET A 1 -3.69 -5.57 6.09
C MET A 1 -5.20 -5.48 6.31
N PHE A 2 -6.00 -6.00 5.39
CA PHE A 2 -7.46 -6.02 5.49
C PHE A 2 -8.04 -7.13 4.62
N ASP A 3 -9.25 -7.56 4.94
CA ASP A 3 -10.01 -8.55 4.18
C ASP A 3 -10.85 -7.84 3.11
N VAL A 4 -11.14 -8.52 2.01
CA VAL A 4 -11.91 -7.98 0.89
C VAL A 4 -12.78 -9.06 0.27
N ASP A 5 -14.05 -8.73 0.04
CA ASP A 5 -14.88 -9.48 -0.90
C ASP A 5 -14.55 -9.07 -2.34
N PRO A 6 -14.29 -10.03 -3.25
CA PRO A 6 -14.03 -9.75 -4.65
C PRO A 6 -15.12 -8.90 -5.32
N ALA A 7 -14.71 -7.84 -6.00
CA ALA A 7 -15.61 -6.96 -6.76
C ALA A 7 -15.09 -6.77 -8.20
N VAL A 8 -15.60 -7.61 -9.11
CA VAL A 8 -15.20 -7.61 -10.53
C VAL A 8 -15.48 -6.26 -11.18
N ARG A 9 -14.47 -5.71 -11.84
CA ARG A 9 -14.50 -4.39 -12.49
C ARG A 9 -13.88 -4.47 -13.88
N ARG A 10 -14.14 -3.46 -14.71
CA ARG A 10 -13.52 -3.27 -16.04
C ARG A 10 -12.65 -2.01 -16.00
N PRO A 11 -11.67 -1.85 -16.90
CA PRO A 11 -10.83 -0.63 -16.95
C PRO A 11 -11.63 0.68 -16.97
N HIS A 12 -12.73 0.72 -17.71
CA HIS A 12 -13.63 1.88 -17.78
C HIS A 12 -14.47 2.12 -16.51
N ASP A 13 -14.50 1.16 -15.58
CA ASP A 13 -15.08 1.35 -14.24
C ASP A 13 -14.07 2.07 -13.31
N ILE A 14 -12.80 2.18 -13.70
CA ILE A 14 -11.71 2.86 -12.95
C ILE A 14 -11.42 4.23 -13.55
N ILE A 15 -11.15 4.28 -14.86
CA ILE A 15 -10.85 5.51 -15.61
C ILE A 15 -11.99 5.77 -16.59
N ALA A 16 -12.66 6.90 -16.46
CA ALA A 16 -13.69 7.30 -17.41
C ALA A 16 -13.03 7.77 -18.73
N PRO A 17 -13.45 7.23 -19.90
CA PRO A 17 -12.97 7.75 -21.18
C PRO A 17 -13.39 9.23 -21.33
N PRO A 18 -12.64 10.04 -22.10
CA PRO A 18 -12.91 11.48 -22.26
C PRO A 18 -14.36 11.78 -22.67
N GLU A 19 -14.94 10.95 -23.54
CA GLU A 19 -16.31 11.07 -24.05
C GLU A 19 -17.40 10.63 -23.04
N GLY A 20 -17.00 9.95 -21.96
CA GLY A 20 -17.88 9.34 -20.96
C GLY A 20 -17.86 10.03 -19.59
N ARG A 21 -17.24 11.22 -19.47
CA ARG A 21 -17.16 11.99 -18.22
C ARG A 21 -18.48 12.66 -17.79
N GLY A 22 -19.61 12.17 -18.28
CA GLY A 22 -20.92 12.56 -17.77
C GLY A 22 -21.13 11.92 -16.40
N GLY A 23 -21.40 12.73 -15.37
CA GLY A 23 -21.66 12.27 -13.99
C GLY A 23 -22.92 11.40 -13.82
N ASP A 24 -23.60 11.07 -14.91
CA ASP A 24 -24.86 10.31 -14.94
C ASP A 24 -24.66 8.79 -14.80
N ARG A 25 -23.44 8.27 -15.00
CA ARG A 25 -23.16 6.85 -14.80
C ARG A 25 -22.87 6.55 -13.32
N PRO A 26 -23.68 5.72 -12.65
CA PRO A 26 -23.37 5.33 -11.28
C PRO A 26 -22.04 4.57 -11.25
N PRO A 27 -21.10 4.92 -10.36
CA PRO A 27 -19.81 4.25 -10.27
C PRO A 27 -20.03 2.80 -9.86
N ARG A 28 -19.33 1.89 -10.55
CA ARG A 28 -19.40 0.47 -10.18
C ARG A 28 -18.74 0.29 -8.82
N PRO A 29 -19.39 -0.36 -7.84
CA PRO A 29 -18.80 -0.58 -6.53
C PRO A 29 -17.47 -1.32 -6.64
N GLY A 30 -16.45 -0.79 -5.98
CA GLY A 30 -15.16 -1.46 -5.81
C GLY A 30 -15.12 -2.35 -4.57
N PRO A 31 -14.02 -3.11 -4.41
CA PRO A 31 -13.79 -3.94 -3.23
C PRO A 31 -13.80 -3.07 -1.97
N ARG A 32 -14.47 -3.55 -0.92
CA ARG A 32 -14.55 -2.85 0.36
C ARG A 32 -13.64 -3.53 1.37
N ALA A 33 -12.75 -2.75 1.97
CA ALA A 33 -11.88 -3.23 3.03
C ALA A 33 -12.67 -3.50 4.32
N ALA A 34 -12.60 -4.74 4.81
CA ALA A 34 -13.16 -5.19 6.07
C ALA A 34 -12.04 -5.71 7.00
N ALA A 35 -12.35 -5.90 8.28
CA ALA A 35 -11.42 -6.43 9.28
C ALA A 35 -10.02 -5.79 9.22
N LYS A 36 -9.96 -4.45 9.10
CA LYS A 36 -8.67 -3.76 8.94
C LYS A 36 -7.77 -4.02 10.16
N TRP A 37 -6.49 -4.25 9.91
CA TRP A 37 -5.45 -4.35 10.91
C TRP A 37 -4.22 -3.58 10.48
N LEU A 38 -3.73 -2.73 11.37
CA LEU A 38 -2.64 -1.80 11.17
C LEU A 38 -1.46 -2.16 12.06
N CYS A 39 -0.26 -2.10 11.49
CA CYS A 39 0.99 -2.21 12.19
C CYS A 39 1.99 -1.27 11.51
N GLY A 40 2.91 -0.70 12.29
CA GLY A 40 3.95 0.16 11.81
C GLY A 40 5.05 0.29 12.86
N SER A 41 6.24 0.64 12.42
CA SER A 41 7.38 0.93 13.29
C SER A 41 8.23 2.03 12.69
N VAL A 42 8.82 2.85 13.56
CA VAL A 42 9.84 3.85 13.20
C VAL A 42 11.23 3.48 13.71
N ILE A 43 11.34 2.39 14.48
CA ILE A 43 12.63 1.88 15.02
C ILE A 43 13.04 0.56 14.41
N HIS A 44 12.08 -0.27 13.99
CA HIS A 44 12.35 -1.54 13.35
C HIS A 44 12.38 -1.37 11.83
N PRO A 45 13.22 -2.14 11.14
CA PRO A 45 13.30 -2.08 9.69
C PRO A 45 12.07 -2.75 9.05
N ALA A 46 11.88 -2.59 7.75
CA ALA A 46 10.67 -2.99 7.04
C ALA A 46 10.39 -4.50 7.12
N GLU A 47 11.43 -5.34 7.22
CA GLU A 47 11.32 -6.78 7.39
C GLU A 47 10.46 -7.14 8.61
N HIS A 48 10.57 -6.36 9.68
CA HIS A 48 9.80 -6.59 10.91
C HIS A 48 8.31 -6.38 10.70
N THR A 49 7.92 -5.29 10.03
CA THR A 49 6.51 -4.97 9.78
C THR A 49 5.91 -5.88 8.71
N ILE A 50 6.70 -6.28 7.71
CA ILE A 50 6.32 -7.30 6.72
C ILE A 50 6.07 -8.63 7.42
N ALA A 51 7.00 -9.13 8.23
CA ALA A 51 6.83 -10.39 8.96
C ALA A 51 5.58 -10.38 9.86
N ALA A 52 5.32 -9.27 10.58
CA ALA A 52 4.12 -9.11 11.40
C ALA A 52 2.82 -9.11 10.57
N ALA A 53 2.85 -8.55 9.36
CA ALA A 53 1.70 -8.60 8.45
C ALA A 53 1.43 -10.03 7.96
N PHE A 54 2.48 -10.82 7.67
CA PHE A 54 2.35 -12.24 7.33
C PHE A 54 1.84 -13.06 8.52
N ASP A 55 2.34 -12.83 9.74
CA ASP A 55 1.84 -13.50 10.96
C ASP A 55 0.34 -13.27 11.15
N GLN A 56 -0.10 -12.03 10.96
CA GLN A 56 -1.51 -11.68 11.07
C GLN A 56 -2.35 -12.31 9.94
N ALA A 57 -1.83 -12.40 8.72
CA ALA A 57 -2.53 -13.04 7.60
C ALA A 57 -2.67 -14.55 7.83
N GLU A 58 -1.60 -15.21 8.27
CA GLU A 58 -1.57 -16.62 8.65
C GLU A 58 -2.55 -16.93 9.79
N ALA A 59 -2.62 -16.05 10.80
CA ALA A 59 -3.57 -16.20 11.89
C ALA A 59 -5.03 -16.16 11.43
N ARG A 60 -5.33 -15.41 10.36
CA ARG A 60 -6.68 -15.28 9.78
C ARG A 60 -7.03 -16.37 8.77
N ASP A 61 -6.04 -16.94 8.12
CA ASP A 61 -6.20 -17.88 7.02
C ASP A 61 -5.22 -19.06 7.15
N ARG A 62 -5.38 -19.85 8.22
CA ARG A 62 -4.48 -20.95 8.59
C ARG A 62 -4.38 -22.06 7.54
N ASP A 63 -5.43 -22.25 6.76
CA ASP A 63 -5.52 -23.29 5.74
C ASP A 63 -5.12 -22.76 4.34
N HIS A 64 -4.68 -21.50 4.24
CA HIS A 64 -4.33 -20.80 2.99
C HIS A 64 -5.40 -20.93 1.92
N ALA A 65 -6.66 -20.75 2.32
CA ALA A 65 -7.81 -20.90 1.42
C ALA A 65 -8.13 -19.61 0.64
N ARG A 66 -7.43 -18.50 0.95
CA ARG A 66 -7.65 -17.18 0.34
C ARG A 66 -6.45 -16.77 -0.53
N ASP A 67 -6.72 -15.93 -1.52
CA ASP A 67 -5.65 -15.26 -2.27
C ASP A 67 -5.02 -14.15 -1.42
N TRP A 68 -3.70 -14.16 -1.29
CA TRP A 68 -2.96 -13.12 -0.58
C TRP A 68 -2.43 -12.10 -1.58
N LEU A 69 -2.91 -10.87 -1.47
CA LEU A 69 -2.51 -9.76 -2.33
C LEU A 69 -1.69 -8.73 -1.55
N VAL A 70 -0.54 -8.35 -2.10
CA VAL A 70 0.33 -7.30 -1.59
C VAL A 70 0.37 -6.16 -2.61
N LEU A 71 -0.12 -4.99 -2.20
CA LEU A 71 -0.04 -3.75 -2.98
C LEU A 71 1.18 -2.95 -2.53
N VAL A 72 2.03 -2.58 -3.48
CA VAL A 72 3.30 -1.87 -3.25
C VAL A 72 3.46 -0.69 -4.21
N ASP A 73 4.29 0.28 -3.86
CA ASP A 73 4.63 1.44 -4.70
C ASP A 73 5.71 1.11 -5.75
N GLY A 74 6.29 -0.08 -5.74
CA GLY A 74 7.38 -0.44 -6.65
C GLY A 74 8.79 -0.19 -6.11
N ALA A 75 8.95 0.10 -4.82
CA ALA A 75 10.27 0.03 -4.20
C ALA A 75 10.82 -1.41 -4.28
N HIS A 76 11.85 -1.63 -5.10
CA HIS A 76 12.42 -2.97 -5.35
C HIS A 76 12.83 -3.67 -4.05
N HIS A 77 13.43 -2.95 -3.11
CA HIS A 77 13.79 -3.51 -1.80
C HIS A 77 12.56 -4.03 -1.05
N GLN A 78 11.43 -3.30 -1.04
CA GLN A 78 10.21 -3.75 -0.39
C GLN A 78 9.66 -5.02 -1.06
N ILE A 79 9.68 -5.07 -2.39
CA ILE A 79 9.27 -6.24 -3.17
C ILE A 79 10.14 -7.45 -2.81
N ASP A 80 11.45 -7.28 -2.76
CA ASP A 80 12.40 -8.35 -2.41
C ASP A 80 12.14 -8.89 -1.01
N LEU A 81 11.86 -8.02 -0.04
CA LEU A 81 11.54 -8.42 1.33
C LEU A 81 10.21 -9.18 1.42
N VAL A 82 9.18 -8.74 0.70
CA VAL A 82 7.90 -9.45 0.63
C VAL A 82 8.08 -10.83 0.00
N GLN A 83 8.82 -10.93 -1.10
CA GLN A 83 9.08 -12.19 -1.78
C GLN A 83 9.90 -13.13 -0.89
N ALA A 84 10.95 -12.64 -0.24
CA ALA A 84 11.78 -13.44 0.65
C ALA A 84 10.96 -13.99 1.83
N GLU A 85 10.05 -13.19 2.39
CA GLU A 85 9.19 -13.64 3.49
C GLU A 85 8.15 -14.67 3.03
N ALA A 86 7.57 -14.47 1.84
CA ALA A 86 6.66 -15.43 1.22
C ALA A 86 7.36 -16.77 0.95
N ASP A 87 8.56 -16.73 0.35
CA ASP A 87 9.37 -17.91 0.05
C ASP A 87 9.78 -18.66 1.33
N ARG A 88 10.18 -17.91 2.38
CA ARG A 88 10.55 -18.48 3.68
C ARG A 88 9.40 -19.27 4.32
N ARG A 89 8.16 -18.84 4.09
CA ARG A 89 6.94 -19.49 4.62
C ARG A 89 6.31 -20.49 3.66
N GLY A 90 6.76 -20.53 2.40
CA GLY A 90 6.15 -21.36 1.35
C GLY A 90 4.75 -20.89 0.96
N ILE A 91 4.47 -19.59 1.07
CA ILE A 91 3.15 -18.99 0.80
C ILE A 91 3.15 -18.32 -0.57
N GLY A 92 2.16 -18.62 -1.39
CA GLY A 92 1.93 -17.90 -2.65
C GLY A 92 1.31 -16.52 -2.39
N VAL A 93 1.93 -15.47 -2.92
CA VAL A 93 1.40 -14.10 -2.85
C VAL A 93 1.33 -13.47 -4.23
N HIS A 94 0.28 -12.69 -4.47
CA HIS A 94 0.16 -11.82 -5.64
C HIS A 94 0.70 -10.43 -5.28
N ILE A 95 1.77 -9.99 -5.94
CA ILE A 95 2.32 -8.64 -5.76
C ILE A 95 1.85 -7.79 -6.93
N LEU A 96 1.13 -6.70 -6.64
CA LEU A 96 0.63 -5.77 -7.65
C LEU A 96 1.08 -4.35 -7.31
N ILE A 97 1.47 -3.60 -8.33
CA ILE A 97 1.83 -2.18 -8.17
C ILE A 97 0.57 -1.35 -7.98
N ASP A 98 0.60 -0.40 -7.04
CA ASP A 98 -0.46 0.56 -6.85
C ASP A 98 -0.70 1.40 -8.12
N ILE A 99 -1.93 1.36 -8.65
CA ILE A 99 -2.33 2.15 -9.82
C ILE A 99 -2.18 3.66 -9.60
N VAL A 100 -2.31 4.15 -8.36
CA VAL A 100 -2.11 5.57 -8.03
C VAL A 100 -0.68 5.95 -8.32
N HIS A 101 0.30 5.14 -7.92
CA HIS A 101 1.70 5.41 -8.19
C HIS A 101 2.04 5.29 -9.68
N VAL A 102 1.48 4.30 -10.38
CA VAL A 102 1.56 4.24 -11.86
C VAL A 102 1.01 5.51 -12.49
N SER A 103 -0.11 6.04 -11.98
CA SER A 103 -0.71 7.26 -12.51
C SER A 103 0.19 8.48 -12.38
N GLU A 104 0.98 8.58 -11.31
CA GLU A 104 1.96 9.67 -11.12
C GLU A 104 3.01 9.66 -12.23
N TYR A 105 3.53 8.49 -12.60
CA TYR A 105 4.47 8.36 -13.72
C TYR A 105 3.82 8.68 -15.06
N VAL A 106 2.59 8.22 -15.29
CA VAL A 106 1.86 8.52 -16.53
C VAL A 106 1.59 10.02 -16.64
N TRP A 107 1.22 10.70 -15.55
CA TRP A 107 1.11 12.16 -15.50
C TRP A 107 2.44 12.86 -15.77
N GLY A 108 3.53 12.38 -15.16
CA GLY A 108 4.88 12.88 -15.44
C GLY A 108 5.26 12.79 -16.91
N ALA A 109 4.91 11.69 -17.57
CA ALA A 109 5.11 11.53 -19.02
C ALA A 109 4.19 12.45 -19.84
N ALA A 110 2.92 12.60 -19.47
CA ALA A 110 1.97 13.45 -20.18
C ALA A 110 2.44 14.91 -20.27
N HIS A 111 3.06 15.41 -19.20
CA HIS A 111 3.62 16.76 -19.13
C HIS A 111 4.82 17.00 -20.07
N CYS A 112 5.42 15.95 -20.63
CA CYS A 112 6.41 16.08 -21.70
C CYS A 112 5.78 16.42 -23.06
N PHE A 113 4.50 16.09 -23.26
CA PHE A 113 3.79 16.20 -24.55
C PHE A 113 2.73 17.31 -24.56
N HIS A 114 2.15 17.59 -23.40
CA HIS A 114 1.00 18.48 -23.25
C HIS A 114 1.22 19.45 -22.08
N GLN A 115 0.62 20.64 -22.17
CA GLN A 115 0.65 21.58 -21.05
C GLN A 115 -0.14 21.02 -19.86
N PRO A 116 0.35 21.16 -18.61
CA PRO A 116 -0.39 20.75 -17.43
C PRO A 116 -1.76 21.43 -17.34
N GLY A 117 -2.80 20.66 -17.01
CA GLY A 117 -4.16 21.15 -16.82
C GLY A 117 -4.99 21.33 -18.09
N THR A 118 -4.49 20.92 -19.28
CA THR A 118 -5.31 20.95 -20.49
C THR A 118 -6.15 19.68 -20.67
N PRO A 119 -7.32 19.75 -21.34
CA PRO A 119 -8.13 18.57 -21.65
C PRO A 119 -7.39 17.51 -22.46
N GLU A 120 -6.44 17.91 -23.32
CA GLU A 120 -5.63 17.00 -24.11
C GLU A 120 -4.67 16.19 -23.22
N CYS A 121 -4.06 16.83 -22.21
CA CYS A 121 -3.21 16.15 -21.23
C CYS A 121 -4.01 15.11 -20.45
N GLU A 122 -5.19 15.50 -19.96
CA GLU A 122 -6.11 14.62 -19.25
C GLU A 122 -6.61 13.45 -20.10
N ALA A 123 -6.92 13.68 -21.38
CA ALA A 123 -7.34 12.65 -22.30
C ALA A 123 -6.20 11.68 -22.63
N TRP A 124 -4.99 12.19 -22.79
CA TRP A 124 -3.77 11.40 -23.01
C TRP A 124 -3.54 10.44 -21.82
N VAL A 125 -3.57 10.95 -20.59
CA VAL A 125 -3.40 10.14 -19.37
C VAL A 125 -4.50 9.08 -19.27
N ALA A 126 -5.76 9.45 -19.51
CA ALA A 126 -6.88 8.52 -19.45
C ALA A 126 -6.72 7.36 -20.45
N CYS A 127 -6.25 7.65 -21.68
CA CYS A 127 -6.00 6.65 -22.71
C CYS A 127 -4.89 5.66 -22.30
N HIS A 128 -3.75 6.17 -21.83
CA HIS A 128 -2.62 5.33 -21.41
C HIS A 128 -2.92 4.50 -20.16
N LEU A 129 -3.57 5.09 -19.15
CA LEU A 129 -4.01 4.32 -17.98
C LEU A 129 -5.02 3.25 -18.35
N THR A 130 -5.96 3.53 -19.27
CA THR A 130 -6.90 2.51 -19.75
C THR A 130 -6.16 1.35 -20.44
N THR A 131 -5.15 1.66 -21.26
CA THR A 131 -4.29 0.65 -21.91
C THR A 131 -3.55 -0.21 -20.88
N ILE A 132 -2.96 0.40 -19.86
CA ILE A 132 -2.27 -0.30 -18.76
C ILE A 132 -3.25 -1.17 -17.97
N LEU A 133 -4.45 -0.66 -17.66
CA LEU A 133 -5.51 -1.41 -16.96
C LEU A 133 -6.02 -2.61 -17.77
N HIS A 134 -5.85 -2.59 -19.09
CA HIS A 134 -6.10 -3.74 -19.98
C HIS A 134 -4.95 -4.75 -20.02
N GLY A 135 -3.96 -4.65 -19.13
CA GLY A 135 -2.79 -5.53 -19.09
C GLY A 135 -1.77 -5.23 -20.20
N GLN A 136 -1.90 -4.09 -20.88
CA GLN A 136 -1.07 -3.74 -22.04
C GLN A 136 0.04 -2.73 -21.68
N ALA A 137 0.68 -2.87 -20.51
CA ALA A 137 1.73 -1.96 -20.05
C ALA A 137 2.91 -1.86 -21.05
N THR A 138 3.34 -2.98 -21.63
CA THR A 138 4.40 -3.00 -22.66
C THR A 138 4.01 -2.22 -23.92
N ARG A 139 2.73 -2.24 -24.29
CA ARG A 139 2.22 -1.46 -25.41
C ARG A 139 2.25 0.04 -25.08
N ALA A 140 1.79 0.43 -23.88
CA ALA A 140 1.85 1.81 -23.43
C ALA A 140 3.31 2.33 -23.44
N VAL A 141 4.26 1.52 -22.98
CA VAL A 141 5.71 1.85 -23.07
C VAL A 141 6.15 2.10 -24.50
N ALA A 142 5.77 1.23 -25.45
CA ALA A 142 6.13 1.39 -26.85
C ALA A 142 5.52 2.67 -27.46
N GLU A 143 4.27 2.96 -27.14
CA GLU A 143 3.56 4.16 -27.61
C GLU A 143 4.20 5.45 -27.06
N ILE A 144 4.50 5.50 -25.75
CA ILE A 144 5.17 6.65 -25.11
C ILE A 144 6.57 6.85 -25.72
N THR A 145 7.32 5.76 -25.93
CA THR A 145 8.66 5.82 -26.55
C THR A 145 8.58 6.40 -27.97
N ALA A 146 7.67 5.86 -28.79
CA ALA A 146 7.48 6.33 -30.16
C ALA A 146 7.07 7.81 -30.22
N GLN A 147 6.19 8.26 -29.32
CA GLN A 147 5.76 9.66 -29.26
C GLN A 147 6.91 10.60 -28.83
N ALA A 148 7.73 10.18 -27.85
CA ALA A 148 8.92 10.93 -27.44
C ALA A 148 9.94 11.07 -28.58
N ASP A 149 10.15 10.00 -29.34
CA ASP A 149 11.08 9.99 -30.47
C ASP A 149 10.56 10.82 -31.65
N GLN A 150 9.26 10.72 -31.99
CA GLN A 150 8.62 11.52 -33.04
C GLN A 150 8.60 13.01 -32.69
N GLY A 151 8.37 13.35 -31.42
CA GLY A 151 8.46 14.73 -30.92
C GLY A 151 9.90 15.24 -30.80
N ALA A 152 10.90 14.40 -31.10
CA ALA A 152 12.32 14.69 -30.94
C ALA A 152 12.68 15.23 -29.54
N LEU A 153 11.99 14.75 -28.49
CA LEU A 153 12.23 15.15 -27.11
C LEU A 153 13.62 14.68 -26.65
N ARG A 154 14.33 15.55 -25.91
CA ARG A 154 15.71 15.28 -25.46
C ARG A 154 15.99 15.93 -24.12
N GLY A 155 16.89 15.30 -23.36
CA GLY A 155 17.31 15.82 -22.06
C GLY A 155 16.11 16.02 -21.14
N THR A 156 16.02 17.19 -20.52
CA THR A 156 14.98 17.51 -19.53
C THR A 156 13.56 17.47 -20.08
N SER A 157 13.34 17.71 -21.39
CA SER A 157 12.00 17.62 -21.96
C SER A 157 11.49 16.18 -22.11
N ARG A 158 12.37 15.19 -22.04
CA ARG A 158 12.04 13.75 -22.13
C ARG A 158 12.01 13.06 -20.77
N GLU A 159 12.50 13.70 -19.72
CA GLU A 159 12.78 13.06 -18.43
C GLU A 159 11.56 12.35 -17.81
N GLY A 160 10.39 12.99 -17.86
CA GLY A 160 9.14 12.39 -17.37
C GLY A 160 8.71 11.16 -18.17
N ALA A 161 8.83 11.22 -19.50
CA ALA A 161 8.56 10.07 -20.37
C ALA A 161 9.52 8.91 -20.10
N ASP A 162 10.82 9.19 -19.99
CA ASP A 162 11.83 8.17 -19.71
C ASP A 162 11.67 7.56 -18.30
N ALA A 163 11.27 8.35 -17.31
CA ALA A 163 10.97 7.86 -15.97
C ALA A 163 9.79 6.89 -16.00
N CYS A 164 8.70 7.25 -16.69
CA CYS A 164 7.53 6.39 -16.87
C CYS A 164 7.87 5.10 -17.63
N ILE A 165 8.61 5.20 -18.73
CA ILE A 165 9.07 4.03 -19.50
C ILE A 165 9.87 3.08 -18.63
N ARG A 166 10.87 3.58 -17.89
CA ARG A 166 11.69 2.76 -16.99
C ARG A 166 10.85 2.11 -15.91
N TYR A 167 9.94 2.87 -15.29
CA TYR A 167 9.10 2.38 -14.21
C TYR A 167 8.18 1.27 -14.68
N LEU A 168 7.44 1.46 -15.78
CA LEU A 168 6.54 0.45 -16.33
C LEU A 168 7.31 -0.79 -16.81
N THR A 169 8.45 -0.60 -17.46
CA THR A 169 9.28 -1.73 -17.94
C THR A 169 9.84 -2.56 -16.78
N GLY A 170 10.35 -1.90 -15.73
CA GLY A 170 10.93 -2.57 -14.57
C GLY A 170 9.90 -3.36 -13.73
N HIS A 171 8.61 -3.06 -13.90
CA HIS A 171 7.53 -3.68 -13.13
C HIS A 171 6.51 -4.43 -13.99
N ALA A 172 6.81 -4.75 -15.26
CA ALA A 172 5.85 -5.34 -16.20
C ALA A 172 5.11 -6.57 -15.61
N ASP A 173 5.83 -7.44 -14.91
CA ASP A 173 5.34 -8.67 -14.27
C ASP A 173 4.38 -8.42 -13.07
N ARG A 174 4.21 -7.16 -12.66
CA ARG A 174 3.42 -6.72 -11.50
C ARG A 174 2.35 -5.69 -11.89
N LEU A 175 2.11 -5.51 -13.19
CA LEU A 175 1.12 -4.59 -13.76
C LEU A 175 -0.06 -5.34 -14.39
N HIS A 176 -0.33 -6.57 -13.94
CA HIS A 176 -1.43 -7.44 -14.41
C HIS A 176 -2.80 -7.00 -13.88
N TYR A 177 -3.18 -5.74 -14.16
CA TYR A 177 -4.43 -5.14 -13.72
C TYR A 177 -5.66 -5.78 -14.35
N ASP A 178 -5.54 -6.32 -15.56
CA ASP A 178 -6.59 -7.10 -16.21
C ASP A 178 -6.98 -8.32 -15.37
N THR A 179 -5.98 -9.04 -14.85
CA THR A 179 -6.16 -10.19 -13.96
C THR A 179 -6.73 -9.75 -12.62
N ALA A 180 -6.20 -8.67 -12.02
CA ALA A 180 -6.68 -8.14 -10.76
C ALA A 180 -8.15 -7.68 -10.84
N LEU A 181 -8.53 -6.98 -11.90
CA LEU A 181 -9.88 -6.49 -12.12
C LEU A 181 -10.87 -7.64 -12.39
N ALA A 182 -10.47 -8.65 -13.15
CA ALA A 182 -11.26 -9.86 -13.41
C ALA A 182 -11.48 -10.70 -12.15
N SER A 183 -10.47 -10.77 -11.28
CA SER A 183 -10.52 -11.46 -9.98
C SER A 183 -11.18 -10.61 -8.89
N GLY A 184 -11.54 -9.36 -9.19
CA GLY A 184 -12.20 -8.45 -8.26
C GLY A 184 -11.31 -7.92 -7.14
N TRP A 185 -10.00 -7.99 -7.30
CA TRP A 185 -8.99 -7.53 -6.35
C TRP A 185 -8.93 -6.00 -6.25
N PRO A 186 -8.51 -5.44 -5.11
CA PRO A 186 -8.14 -4.03 -5.01
C PRO A 186 -6.86 -3.77 -5.83
N ILE A 187 -6.74 -2.57 -6.39
CA ILE A 187 -5.58 -2.17 -7.20
C ILE A 187 -4.91 -0.88 -6.71
N ALA A 188 -5.42 -0.32 -5.61
CA ALA A 188 -4.98 0.95 -5.04
C ALA A 188 -4.87 0.85 -3.52
N THR A 189 -3.89 1.52 -2.94
CA THR A 189 -3.61 1.49 -1.49
C THR A 189 -4.39 2.53 -0.69
N GLY A 190 -5.40 3.20 -1.26
CA GLY A 190 -6.19 4.24 -0.58
C GLY A 190 -6.63 3.91 0.87
N PRO A 191 -7.11 2.68 1.19
CA PRO A 191 -7.40 2.30 2.58
C PRO A 191 -6.18 2.36 3.53
N ILE A 192 -4.98 2.10 3.03
CA ILE A 192 -3.70 2.16 3.74
C ILE A 192 -3.19 3.59 3.80
N GLU A 193 -3.24 4.36 2.71
CA GLU A 193 -2.84 5.78 2.73
C GLU A 193 -3.67 6.60 3.71
N GLY A 194 -4.98 6.34 3.76
CA GLY A 194 -5.87 6.92 4.76
C GLY A 194 -5.46 6.57 6.19
N ALA A 195 -5.01 5.33 6.41
CA ALA A 195 -4.46 4.91 7.69
C ALA A 195 -3.16 5.64 7.98
N CYS A 196 -2.14 5.60 7.10
CA CYS A 196 -0.88 6.31 7.28
C CYS A 196 -1.07 7.80 7.62
N ARG A 197 -2.00 8.48 6.92
CA ARG A 197 -2.37 9.86 7.25
C ARG A 197 -2.90 9.97 8.67
N HIS A 198 -3.92 9.17 9.02
CA HIS A 198 -4.54 9.21 10.33
C HIS A 198 -3.55 8.84 11.45
N ILE A 199 -2.90 7.66 11.39
CA ILE A 199 -2.08 7.13 12.48
C ILE A 199 -0.71 7.78 12.61
N ILE A 200 -0.10 8.22 11.50
CA ILE A 200 1.24 8.84 11.50
C ILE A 200 1.11 10.34 11.33
N ALA A 201 0.62 10.82 10.18
CA ALA A 201 0.77 12.22 9.80
C ALA A 201 0.07 13.18 10.77
N ASP A 202 -1.17 12.89 11.17
CA ASP A 202 -1.97 13.75 12.07
C ASP A 202 -1.33 13.97 13.45
N ARG A 203 -0.31 13.18 13.81
CA ARG A 203 0.36 13.29 15.11
C ARG A 203 1.85 13.54 15.02
N LEU A 204 2.54 12.80 14.16
CA LEU A 204 3.99 12.82 14.05
C LEU A 204 4.48 13.87 13.05
N ALA A 205 3.67 14.23 12.05
CA ALA A 205 4.04 15.17 10.98
C ALA A 205 3.39 16.56 11.15
N ILE A 206 3.12 16.99 12.38
CA ILE A 206 2.57 18.33 12.65
C ILE A 206 3.69 19.37 12.78
N THR A 207 3.44 20.57 12.25
CA THR A 207 4.41 21.68 12.26
C THR A 207 4.91 21.98 13.68
N GLY A 208 6.23 22.06 13.83
CA GLY A 208 6.88 22.40 15.10
C GLY A 208 7.05 21.21 16.07
N SER A 209 6.58 20.02 15.73
CA SER A 209 6.83 18.83 16.56
C SER A 209 8.26 18.31 16.44
N ARG A 210 8.77 17.81 17.56
CA ARG A 210 10.02 17.06 17.65
C ARG A 210 9.76 15.80 18.45
N TRP A 211 10.15 14.66 17.89
CA TRP A 211 9.93 13.37 18.51
C TRP A 211 11.25 12.62 18.63
N GLY A 212 11.47 11.98 19.78
CA GLY A 212 12.45 10.91 19.89
C GLY A 212 11.89 9.62 19.31
N LEU A 213 12.76 8.75 18.79
CA LEU A 213 12.36 7.48 18.17
C LEU A 213 11.48 6.62 19.08
N ASP A 214 11.89 6.44 20.35
CA ASP A 214 11.13 5.65 21.33
C ASP A 214 9.73 6.22 21.58
N GLY A 215 9.63 7.55 21.67
CA GLY A 215 8.35 8.24 21.88
C GLY A 215 7.44 8.16 20.65
N SER A 216 7.99 8.33 19.45
CA SER A 216 7.26 8.12 18.20
C SER A 216 6.75 6.70 18.06
N GLU A 217 7.58 5.71 18.36
CA GLU A 217 7.23 4.29 18.30
C GLU A 217 6.09 3.96 19.26
N ALA A 218 6.19 4.41 20.52
CA ALA A 218 5.16 4.16 21.53
C ALA A 218 3.82 4.78 21.12
N ILE A 219 3.83 6.02 20.62
CA ILE A 219 2.61 6.68 20.14
C ILE A 219 2.05 5.98 18.90
N LEU A 220 2.90 5.60 17.95
CA LEU A 220 2.46 4.88 16.76
C LEU A 220 1.78 3.56 17.11
N LYS A 221 2.40 2.75 17.99
CA LYS A 221 1.85 1.48 18.48
C LYS A 221 0.52 1.67 19.22
N LEU A 222 0.42 2.66 20.10
CA LEU A 222 -0.84 2.96 20.81
C LEU A 222 -1.96 3.37 19.85
N ARG A 223 -1.64 4.16 18.81
CA ARG A 223 -2.64 4.55 17.80
C ARG A 223 -3.06 3.37 16.94
N ALA A 224 -2.12 2.50 16.55
CA ALA A 224 -2.44 1.26 15.84
C ALA A 224 -3.36 0.34 16.67
N LEU A 225 -3.05 0.14 17.96
CA LEU A 225 -3.90 -0.62 18.88
C LEU A 225 -5.32 -0.05 18.98
N LYS A 226 -5.43 1.28 19.06
CA LYS A 226 -6.73 1.94 19.11
C LYS A 226 -7.53 1.73 17.82
N ASP A 227 -6.90 1.91 16.66
CA ASP A 227 -7.57 1.73 15.36
C ASP A 227 -7.91 0.27 15.07
N ASN A 228 -7.13 -0.68 15.61
CA ASN A 228 -7.42 -2.11 15.54
C ASN A 228 -8.55 -2.55 16.50
N GLY A 229 -8.92 -1.72 17.47
CA GLY A 229 -9.92 -2.04 18.50
C GLY A 229 -9.38 -2.78 19.73
N ASP A 230 -8.06 -2.93 19.84
CA ASP A 230 -7.39 -3.76 20.85
C ASP A 230 -6.99 -2.98 22.12
N PHE A 231 -7.31 -1.67 22.19
CA PHE A 231 -6.85 -0.78 23.25
C PHE A 231 -7.28 -1.23 24.65
N GLU A 232 -8.54 -1.63 24.84
CA GLU A 232 -9.06 -2.03 26.16
C GLU A 232 -8.44 -3.32 26.68
N GLU A 233 -8.13 -4.27 25.78
CA GLU A 233 -7.42 -5.49 26.15
C GLU A 233 -5.96 -5.19 26.51
N TYR A 234 -5.28 -4.41 25.66
CA TYR A 234 -3.93 -3.95 25.94
C TYR A 234 -3.85 -3.18 27.27
N TRP A 235 -4.81 -2.30 27.55
CA TRP A 235 -4.80 -1.49 28.77
C TRP A 235 -4.91 -2.35 30.02
N ARG A 236 -5.79 -3.37 30.03
CA ARG A 236 -5.87 -4.34 31.12
C ARG A 236 -4.56 -5.11 31.31
N HIS A 237 -3.95 -5.56 30.21
CA HIS A 237 -2.66 -6.23 30.25
C HIS A 237 -1.56 -5.32 30.82
N HIS A 238 -1.50 -4.07 30.35
CA HIS A 238 -0.53 -3.07 30.79
C HIS A 238 -0.65 -2.80 32.30
N LEU A 239 -1.88 -2.59 32.81
CA LEU A 239 -2.11 -2.39 34.24
C LEU A 239 -1.66 -3.59 35.08
N ALA A 240 -1.92 -4.82 34.63
CA ALA A 240 -1.47 -6.02 35.33
C ALA A 240 0.07 -6.11 35.38
N ARG A 241 0.75 -5.81 34.26
CA ARG A 241 2.21 -5.80 34.18
C ARG A 241 2.84 -4.70 35.04
N GLU A 242 2.27 -3.50 35.04
CA GLU A 242 2.74 -2.41 35.90
C GLU A 242 2.51 -2.72 37.38
N HIS A 243 1.40 -3.37 37.74
CA HIS A 243 1.18 -3.84 39.10
C HIS A 243 2.25 -4.83 39.55
N GLU A 244 2.57 -5.84 38.73
CA GLU A 244 3.63 -6.81 39.03
C GLU A 244 5.01 -6.15 39.16
N ARG A 245 5.29 -5.12 38.35
CA ARG A 245 6.57 -4.39 38.37
C ARG A 245 6.73 -3.53 39.63
N LEU A 246 5.66 -2.87 40.05
CA LEU A 246 5.67 -1.99 41.24
C LEU A 246 5.52 -2.78 42.55
N TYR A 247 4.83 -3.92 42.48
CA TYR A 247 4.55 -4.80 43.62
C TYR A 247 5.00 -6.24 43.32
N PRO A 248 6.31 -6.48 43.16
CA PRO A 248 6.82 -7.84 42.98
C PRO A 248 6.40 -8.70 44.16
N THR A 249 5.87 -9.88 43.88
CA THR A 249 5.46 -10.82 44.93
C THR A 249 6.69 -11.17 45.77
N PRO A 250 6.68 -11.01 47.11
CA PRO A 250 7.83 -11.36 47.93
C PRO A 250 8.21 -12.82 47.68
N ASP A 251 9.49 -13.09 47.46
CA ASP A 251 10.00 -14.45 47.35
C ASP A 251 9.65 -15.20 48.64
N ARG A 252 8.78 -16.21 48.54
CA ARG A 252 8.26 -16.95 49.69
C ARG A 252 9.29 -17.90 50.31
N HIS A 253 10.58 -17.78 49.97
CA HIS A 253 11.61 -18.73 50.40
C HIS A 253 12.33 -18.41 51.71
N ASP A 254 12.13 -17.25 52.37
CA ASP A 254 12.97 -16.89 53.53
C ASP A 254 12.22 -16.35 54.76
N TYR A 255 11.10 -16.99 55.11
CA TYR A 255 10.58 -16.89 56.49
C TYR A 255 10.86 -18.18 57.26
N ARG A 256 12.13 -18.40 57.63
CA ARG A 256 12.44 -19.24 58.80
C ARG A 256 12.06 -18.46 60.06
N LEU A 257 10.89 -18.77 60.60
CA LEU A 257 10.52 -18.40 61.96
C LEU A 257 11.53 -19.06 62.91
N THR A 258 12.46 -18.27 63.44
CA THR A 258 13.28 -18.68 64.59
C THR A 258 12.37 -18.72 65.81
N ALA A 259 12.18 -19.94 66.34
CA ALA A 259 11.49 -20.23 67.58
C ALA A 259 12.33 -19.85 68.81
#